data_AF-A0A1V5IC07-F1
#
_entry.id   AF-A0A1V5IC07-F1
#
_cell.length_a   1.000
_cell.length_b   1.000
_cell.length_c   1.000
_cell.angle_alpha   90.00
_cell.angle_beta   90.00
_cell.angle_gamma   90.00
#
_symmetry.space_group_name_H-M   'P 1'
#
loop_
_entity.id
_entity.type
_entity.pdbx_description
1 polymer ?
#
loop_
_entity_poly.entity_id
_entity_poly.type
_entity_poly.pdbx_seq_one_letter_code
_entity_poly.pdbx_strand_id
1 'polypeptide(L)'
;MQGVYGGGNLAAYDPTNSNTPTYVEVDGCDDVSIEYVYGGGNAAPVPATEVMIEGAFEIDYVFGGGNGKDKVGGMENPGADVGLKSGGISYGTGNKIGTTLVTVLGGTIHNVFGGSNTKGDIPKSADVVLGDENLTLCALNVDNVYGAGNEAYMTGTSEITLNCIEGLDEIYGGSKKADISGDVNLNIVGGTFSKIFGGNDESGAILGSITVTIQESGCLPIKIGELYGGGNRAPYSVYGYEVDEFGKVLKDAYGKPVLKTSGTKLYNDPVLNIVSATEIGSVFGGGLGSTAVIHGSPEININMVEGSVNGHYDYIEGFSQPGNELYDPNHADYIGPVLELGKIGNVYGGGNEAAVYGNTTVNVATETGKSAYIINNVYGGGNQANVSGTTKVTIGE
;
A
#
# COMPACT_ATOMS: atom_id res chain seq x y z
N MET A 1 13.21 13.68 18.66
CA MET A 1 12.45 13.02 19.75
C MET A 1 12.53 11.52 19.54
N GLN A 2 12.55 10.71 20.62
CA GLN A 2 12.58 9.26 20.44
C GLN A 2 11.22 8.71 19.99
N GLY A 3 10.11 9.12 20.61
CA GLY A 3 8.81 8.58 20.26
C GLY A 3 7.66 9.51 20.59
N VAL A 4 6.67 9.55 19.70
CA VAL A 4 5.37 10.21 19.90
C VAL A 4 4.29 9.13 19.89
N TYR A 5 3.36 9.18 20.84
CA TYR A 5 2.30 8.19 21.00
C TYR A 5 0.97 8.91 21.16
N GLY A 6 -0.02 8.60 20.31
CA GLY A 6 -1.38 9.13 20.44
C GLY A 6 -2.13 8.54 21.64
N GLY A 7 -1.76 7.32 22.04
CA GLY A 7 -2.28 6.63 23.21
C GLY A 7 -1.36 6.63 24.43
N GLY A 8 -1.80 5.96 25.49
CA GLY A 8 -0.99 5.78 26.71
C GLY A 8 0.19 4.83 26.50
N ASN A 9 1.24 4.99 27.31
CA ASN A 9 2.36 4.03 27.33
C ASN A 9 1.86 2.63 27.78
N LEU A 10 1.27 2.55 28.98
CA LEU A 10 0.70 1.31 29.55
C LEU A 10 -0.77 1.44 29.97
N ALA A 11 -1.30 2.67 30.02
CA ALA A 11 -2.68 2.91 30.42
C ALA A 11 -3.57 2.93 29.19
N ALA A 12 -4.63 2.11 29.19
CA ALA A 12 -5.63 2.12 28.14
C ALA A 12 -6.28 3.50 28.02
N TYR A 13 -6.55 3.92 26.78
CA TYR A 13 -7.36 5.11 26.51
C TYR A 13 -8.82 4.68 26.34
N ASP A 14 -9.66 4.96 27.34
CA ASP A 14 -11.10 4.64 27.32
C ASP A 14 -11.92 5.96 27.31
N PRO A 15 -12.11 6.58 26.14
CA PRO A 15 -12.86 7.83 26.04
C PRO A 15 -14.36 7.61 26.27
N THR A 16 -15.05 8.66 26.70
CA THR A 16 -16.52 8.63 26.84
C THR A 16 -17.24 8.38 25.52
N ASN A 17 -16.64 8.79 24.40
CA ASN A 17 -17.08 8.47 23.05
C ASN A 17 -16.02 7.65 22.33
N SER A 18 -16.25 6.34 22.22
CA SER A 18 -15.35 5.39 21.56
C SER A 18 -15.22 5.57 20.03
N ASN A 19 -16.03 6.43 19.40
CA ASN A 19 -15.79 6.83 18.01
C ASN A 19 -14.77 7.97 17.87
N THR A 20 -14.21 8.49 18.96
CA THR A 20 -13.17 9.52 18.91
C THR A 20 -11.81 8.84 18.87
N PRO A 21 -11.05 8.98 17.77
CA PRO A 21 -9.71 8.41 17.67
C PRO A 21 -8.74 9.16 18.57
N THR A 22 -7.65 8.49 18.96
CA THR A 22 -6.45 9.21 19.38
C THR A 22 -5.88 9.93 18.16
N TYR A 23 -5.32 11.12 18.38
CA TYR A 23 -4.84 11.98 17.30
C TYR A 23 -3.39 12.37 17.57
N VAL A 24 -2.53 12.16 16.57
CA VAL A 24 -1.16 12.67 16.54
C VAL A 24 -1.01 13.57 15.34
N GLU A 25 -0.48 14.77 15.56
CA GLU A 25 -0.18 15.75 14.53
C GLU A 25 1.29 16.13 14.65
N VAL A 26 2.01 16.08 13.53
CA VAL A 26 3.41 16.51 13.42
C VAL A 26 3.49 17.60 12.38
N ASP A 27 3.94 18.77 12.83
CA ASP A 27 4.25 19.94 12.01
C ASP A 27 5.62 20.49 12.46
N GLY A 28 6.50 20.79 11.50
CA GLY A 28 7.86 21.25 11.73
C GLY A 28 8.88 20.78 10.71
N CYS A 29 8.71 21.20 9.46
CA CYS A 29 9.42 20.67 8.30
C CYS A 29 10.95 20.73 8.33
N ASP A 30 11.54 21.72 9.01
CA ASP A 30 13.00 21.88 9.09
C ASP A 30 13.57 21.62 10.49
N ASP A 31 12.71 21.46 11.50
CA ASP A 31 13.11 21.52 12.92
C ASP A 31 12.82 20.23 13.70
N VAL A 32 12.01 19.32 13.14
CA VAL A 32 11.49 18.15 13.85
C VAL A 32 12.07 16.87 13.27
N SER A 33 12.90 16.19 14.05
CA SER A 33 13.31 14.80 13.83
C SER A 33 12.66 13.88 14.85
N ILE A 34 12.01 12.80 14.42
CA ILE A 34 11.34 11.82 15.29
C ILE A 34 11.73 10.40 14.86
N GLU A 35 12.22 9.58 15.78
CA GLU A 35 12.52 8.18 15.43
C GLU A 35 11.20 7.40 15.21
N TYR A 36 10.24 7.53 16.14
CA TYR A 36 8.98 6.79 16.05
C TYR A 36 7.73 7.65 16.27
N VAL A 37 6.74 7.52 15.38
CA VAL A 37 5.37 8.03 15.56
C VAL A 37 4.40 6.86 15.62
N TYR A 38 3.60 6.78 16.68
CA TYR A 38 2.55 5.77 16.84
C TYR A 38 1.19 6.46 17.04
N GLY A 39 0.22 6.16 16.18
CA GLY A 39 -1.15 6.65 16.35
C GLY A 39 -1.82 6.10 17.61
N GLY A 40 -1.45 4.87 18.00
CA GLY A 40 -1.90 4.19 19.21
C GLY A 40 -0.96 4.36 20.42
N GLY A 41 -1.15 3.47 21.40
CA GLY A 41 -0.29 3.40 22.58
C GLY A 41 0.98 2.57 22.35
N ASN A 42 1.90 2.61 23.32
CA ASN A 42 3.09 1.74 23.29
C ASN A 42 2.73 0.27 23.58
N ALA A 43 1.83 0.04 24.53
CA ALA A 43 1.35 -1.29 24.95
C ALA A 43 -0.09 -1.25 25.47
N ALA A 44 -0.84 -0.23 25.07
CA ALA A 44 -2.15 0.05 25.61
C ALA A 44 -3.18 0.10 24.48
N PRO A 45 -4.37 -0.49 24.68
CA PRO A 45 -5.43 -0.43 23.70
C PRO A 45 -6.01 0.98 23.55
N VAL A 46 -6.48 1.26 22.34
CA VAL A 46 -7.19 2.48 21.93
C VAL A 46 -8.39 2.07 21.07
N PRO A 47 -9.47 2.86 20.98
CA PRO A 47 -10.60 2.48 20.14
C PRO A 47 -10.35 2.69 18.64
N ALA A 48 -9.62 3.73 18.27
CA ALA A 48 -9.32 4.16 16.90
C ALA A 48 -8.12 5.11 16.92
N THR A 49 -7.42 5.29 15.80
CA THR A 49 -6.27 6.18 15.70
C THR A 49 -6.27 7.00 14.42
N GLU A 50 -5.72 8.21 14.51
CA GLU A 50 -5.44 9.11 13.39
C GLU A 50 -4.05 9.72 13.56
N VAL A 51 -3.22 9.66 12.53
CA VAL A 51 -1.90 10.29 12.46
C VAL A 51 -1.88 11.24 11.27
N MET A 52 -1.56 12.50 11.51
CA MET A 52 -1.36 13.52 10.49
C MET A 52 0.09 14.00 10.53
N ILE A 53 0.80 13.87 9.43
CA ILE A 53 2.14 14.45 9.23
C ILE A 53 2.01 15.58 8.22
N GLU A 54 1.94 16.82 8.70
CA GLU A 54 1.95 18.00 7.84
C GLU A 54 3.37 18.28 7.33
N GLY A 55 4.37 18.02 8.18
CA GLY A 55 5.76 18.00 7.78
C GLY A 55 6.74 17.78 8.93
N ALA A 56 7.91 17.24 8.60
CA ALA A 56 9.01 17.01 9.52
C ALA A 56 10.33 16.99 8.74
N PHE A 57 11.43 17.33 9.42
CA PHE A 57 12.76 17.20 8.82
C PHE A 57 13.06 15.73 8.52
N GLU A 58 12.79 14.84 9.47
CA GLU A 58 13.02 13.40 9.33
C GLU A 58 12.16 12.59 10.31
N ILE A 59 11.51 11.54 9.81
CA ILE A 59 10.85 10.53 10.63
C ILE A 59 11.29 9.13 10.18
N ASP A 60 11.83 8.30 11.09
CA ASP A 60 12.26 6.96 10.68
C ASP A 60 11.07 6.03 10.46
N TYR A 61 10.09 6.08 11.38
CA TYR A 61 8.94 5.19 11.35
C TYR A 61 7.65 5.87 11.79
N VAL A 62 6.61 5.75 10.95
CA VAL A 62 5.23 6.12 11.27
C VAL A 62 4.38 4.85 11.30
N PHE A 63 3.63 4.64 12.38
CA PHE A 63 2.68 3.55 12.54
C PHE A 63 1.30 4.11 12.83
N GLY A 64 0.29 3.75 12.03
CA GLY A 64 -1.10 4.11 12.29
C GLY A 64 -1.60 3.44 13.57
N GLY A 65 -1.17 2.20 13.83
CA GLY A 65 -1.47 1.48 15.06
C GLY A 65 -0.56 1.84 16.24
N GLY A 66 -0.42 0.89 17.17
CA GLY A 66 0.48 1.04 18.31
C GLY A 66 1.82 0.32 18.12
N ASN A 67 2.71 0.46 19.10
CA ASN A 67 4.01 -0.21 19.06
C ASN A 67 3.91 -1.72 19.35
N GLY A 68 3.26 -2.07 20.46
CA GLY A 68 3.07 -3.47 20.85
C GLY A 68 4.31 -4.15 21.42
N LYS A 69 4.95 -3.54 22.43
CA LYS A 69 6.14 -4.07 23.14
C LYS A 69 6.04 -5.57 23.49
N ASP A 70 7.11 -6.36 23.45
CA ASP A 70 6.99 -7.81 23.75
C ASP A 70 6.47 -8.14 25.15
N LYS A 71 6.90 -7.38 26.17
CA LYS A 71 6.55 -7.56 27.58
C LYS A 71 6.31 -6.25 28.30
N VAL A 72 5.31 -6.25 29.18
CA VAL A 72 5.02 -5.16 30.13
C VAL A 72 5.12 -5.72 31.55
N GLY A 73 6.04 -5.17 32.36
CA GLY A 73 6.22 -5.63 33.75
C GLY A 73 6.60 -7.11 33.89
N GLY A 74 7.20 -7.72 32.87
CA GLY A 74 7.57 -9.15 32.85
C GLY A 74 6.48 -10.10 32.33
N MET A 75 5.25 -9.61 32.12
CA MET A 75 4.15 -10.36 31.50
C MET A 75 4.13 -10.15 29.99
N GLU A 76 3.58 -11.12 29.26
CA GLU A 76 3.33 -10.97 27.82
C GLU A 76 2.40 -9.77 27.60
N ASN A 77 2.83 -8.86 26.71
CA ASN A 77 1.99 -7.73 26.36
C ASN A 77 0.80 -8.23 25.51
N PRO A 78 -0.45 -7.88 25.87
CA PRO A 78 -1.61 -8.19 25.05
C PRO A 78 -1.55 -7.57 23.64
N GLY A 79 -0.71 -6.56 23.43
CA GLY A 79 -0.63 -5.79 22.19
C GLY A 79 -1.23 -4.39 22.36
N ALA A 80 -0.89 -3.49 21.46
CA ALA A 80 -1.51 -2.17 21.40
C ALA A 80 -2.71 -2.21 20.43
N ASP A 81 -3.73 -2.99 20.80
CA ASP A 81 -4.90 -3.23 19.96
C ASP A 81 -5.67 -1.94 19.67
N VAL A 82 -6.15 -1.81 18.44
CA VAL A 82 -7.06 -0.77 18.02
C VAL A 82 -8.47 -1.36 17.97
N GLY A 83 -9.46 -0.72 18.61
CA GLY A 83 -10.85 -1.18 18.62
C GLY A 83 -11.22 -2.19 19.71
N LEU A 84 -10.26 -2.61 20.55
CA LEU A 84 -10.48 -3.52 21.68
C LEU A 84 -10.08 -2.86 23.00
N LYS A 85 -10.86 -3.04 24.06
CA LYS A 85 -10.50 -2.71 25.43
C LYS A 85 -9.50 -3.73 25.98
N SER A 86 -8.84 -3.37 27.09
CA SER A 86 -8.00 -4.31 27.84
C SER A 86 -8.76 -5.61 28.14
N GLY A 87 -8.17 -6.75 27.79
CA GLY A 87 -8.81 -8.07 27.89
C GLY A 87 -9.58 -8.51 26.65
N GLY A 88 -9.44 -7.81 25.50
CA GLY A 88 -10.01 -8.21 24.21
C GLY A 88 -11.51 -7.91 24.06
N ILE A 89 -12.07 -7.06 24.91
CA ILE A 89 -13.50 -6.70 24.86
C ILE A 89 -13.70 -5.59 23.82
N SER A 90 -14.54 -5.80 22.81
CA SER A 90 -14.82 -4.77 21.79
C SER A 90 -15.38 -3.45 22.38
N TYR A 91 -14.98 -2.31 21.83
CA TYR A 91 -15.57 -0.99 22.14
C TYR A 91 -16.99 -0.79 21.55
N GLY A 92 -17.52 -1.74 20.76
CA GLY A 92 -18.86 -1.70 20.16
C GLY A 92 -18.86 -1.52 18.64
N THR A 93 -19.95 -1.01 18.08
CA THR A 93 -20.24 -0.98 16.62
C THR A 93 -20.05 0.39 15.96
N GLY A 94 -19.17 1.21 16.50
CA GLY A 94 -18.84 2.52 15.95
C GLY A 94 -18.14 2.43 14.58
N ASN A 95 -18.32 3.44 13.72
CA ASN A 95 -17.74 3.40 12.38
C ASN A 95 -16.21 3.61 12.36
N LYS A 96 -15.66 4.31 13.34
CA LYS A 96 -14.20 4.48 13.51
C LYS A 96 -13.57 3.40 14.40
N ILE A 97 -14.38 2.65 15.15
CA ILE A 97 -13.84 1.65 16.08
C ILE A 97 -13.11 0.57 15.30
N GLY A 98 -11.85 0.33 15.67
CA GLY A 98 -10.98 -0.65 15.02
C GLY A 98 -10.35 -0.18 13.71
N THR A 99 -10.37 1.12 13.42
CA THR A 99 -9.72 1.71 12.25
C THR A 99 -8.48 2.51 12.64
N THR A 100 -7.50 2.53 11.74
CA THR A 100 -6.35 3.45 11.78
C THR A 100 -6.32 4.26 10.50
N LEU A 101 -5.94 5.53 10.61
CA LEU A 101 -5.69 6.40 9.46
C LEU A 101 -4.33 7.07 9.62
N VAL A 102 -3.49 6.97 8.59
CA VAL A 102 -2.24 7.72 8.48
C VAL A 102 -2.32 8.62 7.27
N THR A 103 -2.21 9.93 7.48
CA THR A 103 -2.11 10.93 6.43
C THR A 103 -0.73 11.58 6.48
N VAL A 104 -0.02 11.60 5.35
CA VAL A 104 1.29 12.26 5.23
C VAL A 104 1.25 13.25 4.07
N LEU A 105 1.40 14.53 4.40
CA LEU A 105 1.30 15.64 3.45
C LEU A 105 2.67 16.27 3.13
N GLY A 106 3.67 16.05 3.97
CA GLY A 106 5.03 16.57 3.78
C GLY A 106 6.06 15.95 4.73
N GLY A 107 7.32 16.28 4.49
CA GLY A 107 8.49 15.83 5.26
C GLY A 107 9.28 14.69 4.62
N THR A 108 10.38 14.30 5.25
CA THR A 108 11.14 13.08 4.90
C THR A 108 10.77 11.95 5.87
N ILE A 109 10.21 10.84 5.37
CA ILE A 109 9.77 9.71 6.19
C ILE A 109 10.33 8.40 5.62
N HIS A 110 11.11 7.65 6.39
CA HIS A 110 11.71 6.42 5.85
C HIS A 110 10.69 5.28 5.72
N ASN A 111 9.79 5.11 6.69
CA ASN A 111 8.81 4.02 6.65
C ASN A 111 7.45 4.44 7.20
N VAL A 112 6.40 4.24 6.39
CA VAL A 112 5.01 4.45 6.79
C VAL A 112 4.29 3.10 6.85
N PHE A 113 3.68 2.78 7.98
CA PHE A 113 2.84 1.61 8.18
C PHE A 113 1.43 2.05 8.55
N GLY A 114 0.42 1.61 7.81
CA GLY A 114 -0.98 1.86 8.17
C GLY A 114 -1.36 1.19 9.49
N GLY A 115 -0.69 0.08 9.81
CA GLY A 115 -1.00 -0.75 10.97
C GLY A 115 -0.07 -0.61 12.17
N SER A 116 -0.10 -1.61 13.06
CA SER A 116 0.73 -1.68 14.27
C SER A 116 2.15 -2.20 13.97
N ASN A 117 3.09 -1.92 14.87
CA ASN A 117 4.49 -2.34 14.72
C ASN A 117 4.69 -3.84 15.02
N THR A 118 4.90 -4.23 16.27
CA THR A 118 5.25 -5.61 16.65
C THR A 118 4.09 -6.42 17.18
N LYS A 119 3.13 -5.78 17.85
CA LYS A 119 1.88 -6.41 18.34
C LYS A 119 0.72 -5.42 18.33
N GLY A 120 -0.50 -5.94 18.30
CA GLY A 120 -1.73 -5.17 18.33
C GLY A 120 -2.54 -5.39 17.07
N ASP A 121 -3.78 -5.84 17.24
CA ASP A 121 -4.70 -6.08 16.13
C ASP A 121 -5.44 -4.80 15.71
N ILE A 122 -5.82 -4.75 14.44
CA ILE A 122 -6.68 -3.72 13.85
C ILE A 122 -7.84 -4.47 13.17
N PRO A 123 -9.01 -4.55 13.81
CA PRO A 123 -10.07 -5.47 13.41
C PRO A 123 -10.89 -5.01 12.22
N LYS A 124 -10.75 -3.76 11.78
CA LYS A 124 -11.58 -3.19 10.71
C LYS A 124 -10.77 -2.77 9.49
N SER A 125 -10.00 -1.69 9.57
CA SER A 125 -9.19 -1.21 8.44
C SER A 125 -7.95 -0.46 8.90
N ALA A 126 -6.88 -0.57 8.11
CA ALA A 126 -5.72 0.29 8.18
C ALA A 126 -5.61 1.07 6.87
N ASP A 127 -5.76 2.38 6.98
CA ASP A 127 -5.86 3.28 5.84
C ASP A 127 -4.64 4.20 5.81
N VAL A 128 -3.97 4.28 4.66
CA VAL A 128 -2.81 5.14 4.44
C VAL A 128 -3.09 6.07 3.27
N VAL A 129 -2.93 7.37 3.49
CA VAL A 129 -3.09 8.42 2.49
C VAL A 129 -1.81 9.25 2.43
N LEU A 130 -1.14 9.27 1.28
CA LEU A 130 0.03 10.11 1.08
C LEU A 130 -0.26 11.16 0.00
N GLY A 131 0.17 12.38 0.31
CA GLY A 131 0.06 13.59 -0.50
C GLY A 131 -1.35 14.17 -0.60
N ASP A 132 -1.41 15.39 -1.15
CA ASP A 132 -2.62 16.16 -1.39
C ASP A 132 -2.46 16.98 -2.68
N GLU A 133 -3.57 17.41 -3.26
CA GLU A 133 -3.62 18.30 -4.42
C GLU A 133 -3.03 19.68 -4.11
N ASN A 134 -2.99 20.10 -2.84
CA ASN A 134 -2.40 21.37 -2.40
C ASN A 134 -0.97 21.16 -1.90
N LEU A 135 0.00 21.14 -2.83
CA LEU A 135 1.44 20.89 -2.62
C LEU A 135 2.20 21.95 -1.76
N THR A 136 1.56 22.63 -0.82
CA THR A 136 2.03 23.95 -0.34
C THR A 136 2.58 24.03 1.09
N LEU A 137 2.84 22.93 1.78
CA LEU A 137 3.59 23.02 3.04
C LEU A 137 5.07 22.68 2.85
N CYS A 138 5.40 21.40 2.56
CA CYS A 138 6.78 20.90 2.63
C CYS A 138 7.06 19.82 1.60
N ALA A 139 8.32 19.66 1.20
CA ALA A 139 8.73 18.58 0.31
C ALA A 139 8.32 17.24 0.92
N LEU A 140 7.68 16.38 0.13
CA LEU A 140 7.25 15.06 0.56
C LEU A 140 8.19 14.01 -0.05
N ASN A 141 8.95 13.36 0.81
CA ASN A 141 9.78 12.21 0.44
C ASN A 141 9.46 11.07 1.40
N VAL A 142 9.04 9.93 0.87
CA VAL A 142 8.84 8.72 1.67
C VAL A 142 9.54 7.54 1.01
N ASP A 143 10.39 6.82 1.74
CA ASP A 143 11.10 5.69 1.11
C ASP A 143 10.13 4.51 0.91
N ASN A 144 9.51 4.04 2.00
CA ASN A 144 8.69 2.83 2.00
C ASN A 144 7.30 3.04 2.60
N VAL A 145 6.29 2.45 1.96
CA VAL A 145 4.91 2.45 2.45
C VAL A 145 4.38 1.04 2.54
N TYR A 146 3.73 0.72 3.66
CA TYR A 146 3.07 -0.54 3.94
C TYR A 146 1.63 -0.23 4.38
N GLY A 147 0.64 -0.80 3.70
CA GLY A 147 -0.77 -0.51 4.02
C GLY A 147 -1.20 -1.09 5.37
N ALA A 148 -0.57 -2.17 5.80
CA ALA A 148 -0.79 -2.81 7.08
C ALA A 148 0.38 -2.53 8.05
N GLY A 149 0.53 -3.41 9.05
CA GLY A 149 1.59 -3.30 10.06
C GLY A 149 2.97 -3.75 9.60
N ASN A 150 3.93 -3.69 10.52
CA ASN A 150 5.27 -4.24 10.31
C ASN A 150 5.26 -5.77 10.55
N GLU A 151 5.01 -6.20 11.78
CA GLU A 151 4.99 -7.61 12.21
C GLU A 151 3.69 -8.00 12.92
N ALA A 152 2.93 -7.02 13.41
CA ALA A 152 1.68 -7.24 14.13
C ALA A 152 0.57 -7.79 13.21
N TYR A 153 -0.05 -8.89 13.64
CA TYR A 153 -1.24 -9.45 12.98
C TYR A 153 -2.35 -8.42 12.82
N MET A 154 -3.04 -8.48 11.69
CA MET A 154 -4.17 -7.62 11.38
C MET A 154 -5.36 -8.45 10.90
N THR A 155 -6.51 -8.30 11.55
CA THR A 155 -7.77 -8.93 11.14
C THR A 155 -8.44 -8.16 9.99
N GLY A 156 -8.33 -6.83 9.99
CA GLY A 156 -8.98 -5.93 9.05
C GLY A 156 -8.40 -5.90 7.64
N THR A 157 -8.90 -4.96 6.84
CA THR A 157 -8.44 -4.69 5.46
C THR A 157 -7.29 -3.68 5.45
N SER A 158 -6.42 -3.81 4.45
CA SER A 158 -5.37 -2.84 4.15
C SER A 158 -5.79 -1.96 2.98
N GLU A 159 -5.72 -0.64 3.13
CA GLU A 159 -6.01 0.30 2.06
C GLU A 159 -4.95 1.39 1.97
N ILE A 160 -4.40 1.59 0.77
CA ILE A 160 -3.47 2.67 0.49
C ILE A 160 -4.01 3.50 -0.66
N THR A 161 -4.00 4.82 -0.47
CA THR A 161 -4.27 5.81 -1.52
C THR A 161 -3.08 6.73 -1.66
N LEU A 162 -2.44 6.73 -2.84
CA LEU A 162 -1.29 7.58 -3.14
C LEU A 162 -1.66 8.68 -4.12
N ASN A 163 -1.54 9.92 -3.68
CA ASN A 163 -1.94 11.11 -4.41
C ASN A 163 -0.77 12.11 -4.49
N CYS A 164 -0.47 12.62 -5.68
CA CYS A 164 0.46 13.74 -5.87
C CYS A 164 1.84 13.59 -5.19
N ILE A 165 2.48 12.43 -5.30
CA ILE A 165 3.78 12.17 -4.66
C ILE A 165 4.94 12.30 -5.66
N GLU A 166 5.94 13.12 -5.36
CA GLU A 166 7.08 13.34 -6.26
C GLU A 166 8.00 12.11 -6.40
N GLY A 167 8.05 11.24 -5.38
CA GLY A 167 8.84 10.02 -5.40
C GLY A 167 8.58 9.11 -4.19
N LEU A 168 8.47 7.80 -4.43
CA LEU A 168 8.65 6.75 -3.42
C LEU A 168 9.55 5.65 -3.97
N ASP A 169 10.32 5.00 -3.08
CA ASP A 169 11.12 3.83 -3.47
C ASP A 169 10.21 2.61 -3.66
N GLU A 170 9.64 2.07 -2.58
CA GLU A 170 8.87 0.83 -2.63
C GLU A 170 7.53 0.92 -1.88
N ILE A 171 6.47 0.45 -2.53
CA ILE A 171 5.12 0.40 -1.96
C ILE A 171 4.70 -1.06 -1.82
N TYR A 172 4.13 -1.38 -0.66
CA TYR A 172 3.61 -2.69 -0.32
C TYR A 172 2.15 -2.56 0.10
N GLY A 173 1.21 -3.02 -0.73
CA GLY A 173 -0.21 -2.99 -0.42
C GLY A 173 -0.52 -3.68 0.93
N GLY A 174 0.22 -4.73 1.26
CA GLY A 174 0.10 -5.44 2.53
C GLY A 174 1.02 -4.90 3.62
N SER A 175 1.80 -5.79 4.21
CA SER A 175 2.67 -5.57 5.35
C SER A 175 4.13 -5.92 5.03
N LYS A 176 5.03 -5.61 5.96
CA LYS A 176 6.40 -6.11 5.86
C LYS A 176 6.50 -7.61 6.14
N LYS A 177 5.88 -8.08 7.24
CA LYS A 177 5.94 -9.46 7.75
C LYS A 177 4.66 -9.94 8.42
N ALA A 178 3.64 -9.10 8.53
CA ALA A 178 2.42 -9.39 9.27
C ALA A 178 1.49 -10.34 8.51
N ASP A 179 0.75 -11.13 9.27
CA ASP A 179 -0.39 -11.86 8.74
C ASP A 179 -1.60 -10.90 8.70
N ILE A 180 -2.25 -10.80 7.54
CA ILE A 180 -3.41 -9.95 7.26
C ILE A 180 -4.59 -10.87 6.96
N SER A 181 -5.72 -10.68 7.64
CA SER A 181 -6.91 -11.51 7.41
C SER A 181 -7.92 -10.92 6.43
N GLY A 182 -7.92 -9.60 6.26
CA GLY A 182 -8.75 -8.93 5.27
C GLY A 182 -8.11 -8.85 3.89
N ASP A 183 -8.83 -8.16 3.01
CA ASP A 183 -8.36 -7.82 1.68
C ASP A 183 -7.25 -6.74 1.73
N VAL A 184 -6.46 -6.72 0.66
CA VAL A 184 -5.41 -5.74 0.42
C VAL A 184 -5.76 -4.96 -0.85
N ASN A 185 -5.94 -3.65 -0.70
CA ASN A 185 -6.32 -2.76 -1.78
C ASN A 185 -5.31 -1.62 -1.91
N LEU A 186 -4.78 -1.44 -3.11
CA LEU A 186 -3.85 -0.36 -3.43
C LEU A 186 -4.42 0.50 -4.55
N ASN A 187 -4.61 1.79 -4.29
CA ASN A 187 -5.12 2.76 -5.24
C ASN A 187 -4.05 3.83 -5.51
N ILE A 188 -3.57 3.89 -6.76
CA ILE A 188 -2.57 4.87 -7.19
C ILE A 188 -3.23 5.88 -8.11
N VAL A 189 -3.22 7.15 -7.72
CA VAL A 189 -3.91 8.22 -8.46
C VAL A 189 -2.98 9.32 -8.99
N GLY A 190 -1.75 9.40 -8.47
CA GLY A 190 -0.70 10.29 -9.00
C GLY A 190 0.66 10.09 -8.32
N GLY A 191 1.74 10.21 -9.10
CA GLY A 191 3.11 10.24 -8.56
C GLY A 191 4.15 9.37 -9.29
N THR A 192 5.40 9.43 -8.83
CA THR A 192 6.52 8.63 -9.36
C THR A 192 6.97 7.56 -8.37
N PHE A 193 7.12 6.33 -8.83
CA PHE A 193 7.37 5.16 -7.98
C PHE A 193 8.41 4.23 -8.62
N SER A 194 9.37 3.73 -7.83
CA SER A 194 10.33 2.75 -8.36
C SER A 194 9.69 1.37 -8.48
N LYS A 195 9.16 0.82 -7.38
CA LYS A 195 8.47 -0.48 -7.39
C LYS A 195 7.19 -0.49 -6.57
N ILE A 196 6.19 -1.18 -7.09
CA ILE A 196 4.90 -1.36 -6.44
C ILE A 196 4.56 -2.84 -6.31
N PHE A 197 4.22 -3.28 -5.10
CA PHE A 197 3.80 -4.63 -4.78
C PHE A 197 2.38 -4.62 -4.24
N GLY A 198 1.48 -5.40 -4.85
CA GLY A 198 0.13 -5.58 -4.33
C GLY A 198 0.09 -6.35 -3.00
N GLY A 199 1.08 -7.17 -2.71
CA GLY A 199 1.14 -8.02 -1.51
C GLY A 199 2.10 -7.55 -0.42
N ASN A 200 2.56 -8.50 0.40
CA ASN A 200 3.54 -8.29 1.46
C ASN A 200 4.99 -8.24 0.93
N ASP A 201 5.91 -7.70 1.74
CA ASP A 201 7.35 -7.67 1.44
C ASP A 201 8.03 -9.02 1.74
N GLU A 202 8.44 -9.26 2.99
CA GLU A 202 9.40 -10.32 3.34
C GLU A 202 8.72 -11.65 3.65
N SER A 203 7.60 -11.57 4.37
CA SER A 203 6.80 -12.71 4.83
C SER A 203 5.37 -12.27 5.14
N GLY A 204 4.67 -13.01 6.02
CA GLY A 204 3.27 -12.74 6.32
C GLY A 204 2.31 -13.34 5.30
N ALA A 205 1.17 -13.84 5.78
CA ALA A 205 0.08 -14.38 4.99
C ALA A 205 -0.95 -13.29 4.71
N ILE A 206 -1.53 -13.30 3.51
CA ILE A 206 -2.75 -12.54 3.22
C ILE A 206 -3.88 -13.57 3.06
N LEU A 207 -4.82 -13.59 4.01
CA LEU A 207 -6.02 -14.43 4.02
C LEU A 207 -7.22 -13.69 3.42
N GLY A 208 -6.95 -12.83 2.43
CA GLY A 208 -7.92 -12.08 1.65
C GLY A 208 -7.48 -11.99 0.19
N SER A 209 -8.12 -11.11 -0.56
CA SER A 209 -7.84 -10.85 -1.98
C SER A 209 -6.84 -9.69 -2.12
N ILE A 210 -6.09 -9.66 -3.24
CA ILE A 210 -5.17 -8.57 -3.57
C ILE A 210 -5.70 -7.84 -4.80
N THR A 211 -5.92 -6.54 -4.67
CA THR A 211 -6.34 -5.68 -5.79
C THR A 211 -5.44 -4.45 -5.86
N VAL A 212 -4.88 -4.18 -7.04
CA VAL A 212 -4.18 -2.93 -7.32
C VAL A 212 -4.89 -2.22 -8.46
N THR A 213 -5.22 -0.95 -8.25
CA THR A 213 -5.87 -0.09 -9.23
C THR A 213 -5.01 1.13 -9.50
N ILE A 214 -4.68 1.35 -10.78
CA ILE A 214 -3.93 2.51 -11.26
C ILE A 214 -4.88 3.37 -12.08
N GLN A 215 -5.19 4.56 -11.58
CA GLN A 215 -6.10 5.49 -12.23
C GLN A 215 -5.66 6.93 -11.98
N GLU A 216 -4.94 7.49 -12.95
CA GLU A 216 -4.52 8.88 -12.96
C GLU A 216 -5.71 9.85 -12.81
N SER A 217 -5.67 10.68 -11.75
CA SER A 217 -6.71 11.68 -11.43
C SER A 217 -6.28 13.14 -11.64
N GLY A 218 -4.97 13.43 -11.79
CA GLY A 218 -4.52 14.64 -12.51
C GLY A 218 -3.64 15.69 -11.81
N CYS A 219 -2.94 15.41 -10.71
CA CYS A 219 -1.95 16.36 -10.14
C CYS A 219 -0.50 16.10 -10.55
N LEU A 220 -0.05 14.84 -10.57
CA LEU A 220 1.26 14.42 -11.06
C LEU A 220 1.12 13.22 -11.99
N PRO A 221 1.93 13.12 -13.05
CA PRO A 221 1.92 11.97 -13.95
C PRO A 221 2.24 10.69 -13.18
N ILE A 222 1.49 9.61 -13.42
CA ILE A 222 1.80 8.29 -12.84
C ILE A 222 2.97 7.67 -13.59
N LYS A 223 4.13 7.57 -12.94
CA LYS A 223 5.33 6.90 -13.46
C LYS A 223 5.72 5.75 -12.53
N ILE A 224 5.73 4.53 -13.04
CA ILE A 224 6.08 3.35 -12.26
C ILE A 224 7.23 2.61 -12.94
N GLY A 225 8.31 2.30 -12.22
CA GLY A 225 9.37 1.44 -12.74
C GLY A 225 8.85 0.01 -12.95
N GLU A 226 8.49 -0.66 -11.87
CA GLU A 226 7.97 -2.04 -11.90
C GLU A 226 6.70 -2.18 -11.04
N LEU A 227 5.68 -2.85 -11.59
CA LEU A 227 4.40 -3.11 -10.94
C LEU A 227 4.15 -4.61 -10.80
N TYR A 228 3.87 -5.07 -9.58
CA TYR A 228 3.64 -6.47 -9.23
C TYR A 228 2.25 -6.67 -8.60
N GLY A 229 1.48 -7.61 -9.12
CA GLY A 229 0.19 -8.03 -8.54
C GLY A 229 0.34 -8.85 -7.26
N GLY A 230 1.50 -9.49 -7.08
CA GLY A 230 1.87 -10.21 -5.86
C GLY A 230 2.72 -9.39 -4.89
N GLY A 231 3.35 -10.09 -3.93
CA GLY A 231 4.34 -9.51 -3.02
C GLY A 231 5.77 -9.47 -3.59
N ASN A 232 6.71 -8.97 -2.79
CA ASN A 232 8.13 -8.96 -3.16
C ASN A 232 8.78 -10.33 -2.92
N ARG A 233 8.76 -10.82 -1.68
CA ARG A 233 9.32 -12.12 -1.26
C ARG A 233 8.31 -13.00 -0.52
N ALA A 234 7.21 -12.43 -0.05
CA ALA A 234 6.14 -13.14 0.64
C ALA A 234 5.26 -13.95 -0.33
N PRO A 235 4.94 -15.22 0.00
CA PRO A 235 4.10 -16.05 -0.84
C PRO A 235 2.61 -15.72 -0.69
N TYR A 236 1.79 -16.12 -1.66
CA TYR A 236 0.34 -15.95 -1.62
C TYR A 236 -0.40 -17.21 -2.09
N SER A 237 -1.55 -17.52 -1.47
CA SER A 237 -2.44 -18.60 -1.92
C SER A 237 -3.91 -18.25 -1.78
N VAL A 238 -4.66 -18.45 -2.86
CA VAL A 238 -6.14 -18.34 -2.84
C VAL A 238 -6.82 -19.48 -2.09
N TYR A 239 -6.09 -20.54 -1.76
CA TYR A 239 -6.55 -21.66 -0.92
C TYR A 239 -6.25 -21.43 0.57
N GLY A 240 -5.59 -20.32 0.89
CA GLY A 240 -5.13 -19.97 2.23
C GLY A 240 -3.86 -20.70 2.66
N TYR A 241 -3.73 -20.87 3.98
CA TYR A 241 -2.51 -21.35 4.62
C TYR A 241 -2.84 -22.47 5.60
N GLU A 242 -1.82 -23.24 5.96
CA GLU A 242 -1.91 -24.18 7.07
C GLU A 242 -2.01 -23.41 8.39
N VAL A 243 -2.87 -23.89 9.28
CA VAL A 243 -3.17 -23.25 10.56
C VAL A 243 -3.11 -24.27 11.69
N ASP A 244 -2.83 -23.80 12.91
CA ASP A 244 -2.93 -24.62 14.12
C ASP A 244 -4.38 -24.82 14.58
N GLU A 245 -4.57 -25.50 15.73
CA GLU A 245 -5.89 -25.75 16.32
C GLU A 245 -6.64 -24.48 16.75
N PHE A 246 -5.95 -23.34 16.83
CA PHE A 246 -6.51 -22.03 17.16
C PHE A 246 -6.71 -21.13 15.93
N GLY A 247 -6.43 -21.64 14.72
CA GLY A 247 -6.56 -20.88 13.48
C GLY A 247 -5.40 -19.94 13.17
N LYS A 248 -4.28 -20.02 13.90
CA LYS A 248 -3.09 -19.21 13.62
C LYS A 248 -2.27 -19.83 12.50
N VAL A 249 -1.81 -19.00 11.56
CA VAL A 249 -0.99 -19.42 10.41
C VAL A 249 0.31 -20.07 10.88
N LEU A 250 0.56 -21.28 10.39
CA LEU A 250 1.81 -22.00 10.62
C LEU A 250 2.93 -21.39 9.78
N LYS A 251 4.13 -21.31 10.38
CA LYS A 251 5.35 -20.84 9.72
C LYS A 251 6.34 -21.99 9.55
N ASP A 252 7.11 -21.96 8.47
CA ASP A 252 8.22 -22.87 8.25
C ASP A 252 9.45 -22.51 9.12
N ALA A 253 10.54 -23.26 8.94
CA ALA A 253 11.79 -23.04 9.69
C ALA A 253 12.46 -21.67 9.42
N TYR A 254 12.01 -20.94 8.40
CA TYR A 254 12.51 -19.62 8.02
C TYR A 254 11.52 -18.49 8.35
N GLY A 255 10.42 -18.80 9.04
CA GLY A 255 9.41 -17.82 9.43
C GLY A 255 8.43 -17.43 8.31
N LYS A 256 8.37 -18.21 7.21
CA LYS A 256 7.41 -17.97 6.11
C LYS A 256 6.12 -18.75 6.31
N PRO A 257 4.95 -18.20 5.92
CA PRO A 257 3.69 -18.95 5.94
C PRO A 257 3.76 -20.26 5.17
N VAL A 258 3.20 -21.32 5.74
CA VAL A 258 3.02 -22.60 5.04
C VAL A 258 1.76 -22.53 4.19
N LEU A 259 1.93 -22.48 2.86
CA LEU A 259 0.84 -22.35 1.89
C LEU A 259 -0.01 -23.63 1.81
N LYS A 260 -1.33 -23.47 1.70
CA LYS A 260 -2.17 -24.50 1.08
C LYS A 260 -2.05 -24.36 -0.43
N THR A 261 -1.70 -25.44 -1.11
CA THR A 261 -1.43 -25.41 -2.55
C THR A 261 -2.60 -25.86 -3.42
N SER A 262 -3.67 -26.36 -2.80
CA SER A 262 -4.88 -26.87 -3.45
C SER A 262 -6.04 -26.93 -2.46
N GLY A 263 -7.26 -27.12 -2.98
CA GLY A 263 -8.47 -27.27 -2.17
C GLY A 263 -9.59 -26.36 -2.66
N THR A 264 -10.52 -26.04 -1.75
CA THR A 264 -11.54 -25.02 -2.01
C THR A 264 -10.85 -23.66 -2.10
N LYS A 265 -11.08 -22.94 -3.20
CA LYS A 265 -10.66 -21.54 -3.34
C LYS A 265 -11.42 -20.69 -2.32
N LEU A 266 -10.69 -20.02 -1.44
CA LEU A 266 -11.22 -19.19 -0.35
C LEU A 266 -11.26 -17.70 -0.72
N TYR A 267 -10.29 -17.25 -1.52
CA TYR A 267 -10.11 -15.84 -1.88
C TYR A 267 -10.11 -15.64 -3.39
N ASN A 268 -10.32 -14.41 -3.85
CA ASN A 268 -10.18 -14.10 -5.27
C ASN A 268 -8.71 -14.12 -5.69
N ASP A 269 -8.47 -14.29 -7.00
CA ASP A 269 -7.10 -14.22 -7.50
C ASP A 269 -6.58 -12.78 -7.45
N PRO A 270 -5.25 -12.56 -7.44
CA PRO A 270 -4.68 -11.20 -7.52
C PRO A 270 -5.09 -10.51 -8.82
N VAL A 271 -5.52 -9.25 -8.72
CA VAL A 271 -5.95 -8.45 -9.88
C VAL A 271 -5.16 -7.15 -9.96
N LEU A 272 -4.59 -6.89 -11.13
CA LEU A 272 -4.03 -5.60 -11.53
C LEU A 272 -4.96 -4.91 -12.53
N ASN A 273 -5.50 -3.74 -12.17
CA ASN A 273 -6.31 -2.92 -13.06
C ASN A 273 -5.57 -1.62 -13.40
N ILE A 274 -5.20 -1.45 -14.66
CA ILE A 274 -4.55 -0.24 -15.19
C ILE A 274 -5.56 0.48 -16.07
N VAL A 275 -6.14 1.55 -15.50
CA VAL A 275 -7.20 2.38 -16.12
C VAL A 275 -6.63 3.64 -16.76
N SER A 276 -5.59 4.21 -16.16
CA SER A 276 -4.82 5.33 -16.72
C SER A 276 -3.49 5.45 -16.00
N ALA A 277 -2.41 5.69 -16.75
CA ALA A 277 -1.07 5.98 -16.24
C ALA A 277 -0.27 6.72 -17.32
N THR A 278 0.74 7.47 -16.91
CA THR A 278 1.66 8.13 -17.85
C THR A 278 2.68 7.14 -18.40
N GLU A 279 3.39 6.43 -17.51
CA GLU A 279 4.43 5.47 -17.89
C GLU A 279 4.53 4.33 -16.87
N ILE A 280 4.63 3.10 -17.35
CA ILE A 280 4.98 1.93 -16.54
C ILE A 280 6.09 1.14 -17.25
N GLY A 281 7.21 0.91 -16.57
CA GLY A 281 8.34 0.17 -17.14
C GLY A 281 8.01 -1.30 -17.38
N SER A 282 7.65 -2.05 -16.34
CA SER A 282 7.20 -3.44 -16.49
C SER A 282 6.05 -3.79 -15.54
N VAL A 283 5.14 -4.64 -16.02
CA VAL A 283 3.98 -5.12 -15.26
C VAL A 283 4.06 -6.64 -15.12
N PHE A 284 3.84 -7.15 -13.91
CA PHE A 284 3.88 -8.57 -13.57
C PHE A 284 2.62 -8.94 -12.78
N GLY A 285 1.89 -9.96 -13.22
CA GLY A 285 0.71 -10.45 -12.49
C GLY A 285 1.06 -11.14 -11.17
N GLY A 286 2.27 -11.72 -11.08
CA GLY A 286 2.80 -12.34 -9.86
C GLY A 286 3.71 -11.43 -9.03
N GLY A 287 4.53 -12.04 -8.17
CA GLY A 287 5.51 -11.32 -7.35
C GLY A 287 6.88 -11.12 -8.02
N LEU A 288 7.80 -10.50 -7.28
CA LEU A 288 9.18 -10.26 -7.75
C LEU A 288 10.10 -11.45 -7.49
N GLY A 289 10.42 -11.76 -6.24
CA GLY A 289 11.46 -12.70 -5.87
C GLY A 289 11.03 -14.17 -5.95
N SER A 290 12.01 -15.07 -6.07
CA SER A 290 11.78 -16.52 -6.17
C SER A 290 10.96 -17.15 -5.03
N THR A 291 10.81 -16.45 -3.90
CA THR A 291 10.01 -16.92 -2.76
C THR A 291 8.60 -16.32 -2.70
N ALA A 292 8.27 -15.34 -3.54
CA ALA A 292 6.93 -14.76 -3.66
C ALA A 292 6.00 -15.66 -4.50
N VAL A 293 6.02 -16.97 -4.23
CA VAL A 293 5.27 -17.98 -4.97
C VAL A 293 3.77 -17.72 -4.85
N ILE A 294 3.08 -17.77 -5.98
CA ILE A 294 1.63 -17.56 -6.07
C ILE A 294 0.93 -18.89 -6.35
N HIS A 295 0.08 -19.35 -5.44
CA HIS A 295 -0.91 -20.40 -5.69
C HIS A 295 -2.27 -19.75 -5.97
N GLY A 296 -2.47 -19.36 -7.23
CA GLY A 296 -3.60 -18.57 -7.70
C GLY A 296 -3.43 -18.25 -9.17
N SER A 297 -4.45 -17.62 -9.76
CA SER A 297 -4.50 -17.29 -11.18
C SER A 297 -4.54 -15.78 -11.42
N PRO A 298 -3.40 -15.06 -11.36
CA PRO A 298 -3.39 -13.61 -11.46
C PRO A 298 -3.95 -13.10 -12.79
N GLU A 299 -4.59 -11.94 -12.72
CA GLU A 299 -5.22 -11.26 -13.85
C GLU A 299 -4.68 -9.83 -13.99
N ILE A 300 -4.29 -9.48 -15.21
CA ILE A 300 -3.84 -8.14 -15.57
C ILE A 300 -4.82 -7.57 -16.59
N ASN A 301 -5.43 -6.43 -16.25
CA ASN A 301 -6.35 -5.69 -17.08
C ASN A 301 -5.74 -4.33 -17.41
N ILE A 302 -5.38 -4.12 -18.67
CA ILE A 302 -4.86 -2.86 -19.20
C ILE A 302 -5.90 -2.30 -20.17
N ASN A 303 -6.83 -1.52 -19.63
CA ASN A 303 -7.95 -0.94 -20.37
C ASN A 303 -7.92 0.57 -20.19
N MET A 304 -6.91 1.18 -20.80
CA MET A 304 -6.64 2.59 -20.58
C MET A 304 -7.68 3.46 -21.26
N VAL A 305 -8.18 4.47 -20.55
CA VAL A 305 -8.95 5.54 -21.18
C VAL A 305 -7.97 6.37 -22.00
N GLU A 306 -8.28 6.69 -23.26
CA GLU A 306 -7.56 7.78 -23.95
C GLU A 306 -7.62 9.01 -23.05
N GLY A 307 -6.46 9.49 -22.61
CA GLY A 307 -6.41 10.57 -21.64
C GLY A 307 -7.04 11.84 -22.20
N SER A 308 -8.16 12.26 -21.61
CA SER A 308 -8.54 13.66 -21.63
C SER A 308 -7.53 14.39 -20.77
N VAL A 309 -6.61 15.14 -21.38
CA VAL A 309 -5.79 16.14 -20.69
C VAL A 309 -6.74 17.10 -19.95
N ASN A 310 -6.95 16.85 -18.67
CA ASN A 310 -7.67 17.73 -17.74
C ASN A 310 -6.91 17.85 -16.42
N GLY A 311 -5.58 17.65 -16.44
CA GLY A 311 -4.68 18.03 -15.36
C GLY A 311 -3.99 19.33 -15.73
N HIS A 312 -4.34 20.42 -15.05
CA HIS A 312 -3.53 21.63 -15.06
C HIS A 312 -2.29 21.33 -14.19
N TYR A 313 -1.13 21.13 -14.82
CA TYR A 313 0.11 20.91 -14.07
C TYR A 313 0.69 22.27 -13.66
N ASP A 314 0.55 22.62 -12.38
CA ASP A 314 1.26 23.76 -11.79
C ASP A 314 2.73 23.38 -11.57
N TYR A 315 3.60 23.90 -12.42
CA TYR A 315 5.04 23.80 -12.21
C TYR A 315 5.46 24.83 -11.16
N ILE A 316 5.68 24.40 -9.92
CA ILE A 316 6.27 25.27 -8.89
C ILE A 316 7.79 25.26 -9.06
N GLU A 317 8.28 26.19 -9.87
CA GLU A 317 9.73 26.40 -10.00
C GLU A 317 10.25 27.11 -8.73
N GLY A 318 11.31 26.53 -8.15
CA GLY A 318 11.94 27.03 -6.93
C GLY A 318 12.25 28.52 -6.98
N PHE A 319 11.98 29.19 -5.86
CA PHE A 319 12.29 30.59 -5.64
C PHE A 319 13.74 30.91 -6.05
N SER A 320 13.92 31.67 -7.14
CA SER A 320 14.76 32.88 -7.23
C SER A 320 15.26 33.18 -8.65
N GLN A 321 14.43 33.72 -9.54
CA GLN A 321 14.90 34.69 -10.55
C GLN A 321 13.83 35.77 -10.86
N PRO A 322 14.22 37.05 -11.03
CA PRO A 322 13.31 38.13 -11.33
C PRO A 322 12.97 38.09 -12.83
N GLY A 323 11.84 37.46 -13.15
CA GLY A 323 11.31 37.35 -14.51
C GLY A 323 9.98 36.61 -14.65
N ASN A 324 9.49 35.96 -13.59
CA ASN A 324 8.24 35.21 -13.64
C ASN A 324 7.02 36.15 -13.54
N GLU A 325 6.29 36.30 -14.64
CA GLU A 325 4.92 36.79 -14.60
C GLU A 325 4.00 35.74 -13.97
N LEU A 326 2.99 36.20 -13.22
CA LEU A 326 1.95 35.35 -12.63
C LEU A 326 1.14 34.68 -13.75
N TYR A 327 0.83 33.39 -13.56
CA TYR A 327 0.00 32.60 -14.47
C TYR A 327 -1.34 33.28 -14.79
N ASP A 328 -1.64 33.45 -16.09
CA ASP A 328 -2.93 33.93 -16.60
C ASP A 328 -3.78 32.73 -17.10
N PRO A 329 -4.84 32.35 -16.37
CA PRO A 329 -5.70 31.22 -16.72
C PRO A 329 -6.52 31.41 -18.01
N ASN A 330 -6.42 32.55 -18.69
CA ASN A 330 -7.11 32.81 -19.97
C ASN A 330 -6.16 32.86 -21.18
N HIS A 331 -4.87 32.58 -21.01
CA HIS A 331 -3.91 32.61 -22.11
C HIS A 331 -3.87 31.25 -22.84
N ALA A 332 -4.39 31.21 -24.06
CA ALA A 332 -4.66 29.99 -24.83
C ALA A 332 -3.42 29.25 -25.41
N ASP A 333 -2.19 29.56 -24.98
CA ASP A 333 -0.96 29.13 -25.67
C ASP A 333 0.03 28.30 -24.81
N TYR A 334 -0.35 27.83 -23.63
CA TYR A 334 0.46 26.81 -22.93
C TYR A 334 0.00 25.40 -23.29
N ILE A 335 0.50 24.90 -24.42
CA ILE A 335 0.54 23.45 -24.69
C ILE A 335 1.72 22.93 -23.87
N GLY A 336 1.45 22.42 -22.66
CA GLY A 336 2.41 21.64 -21.90
C GLY A 336 2.99 20.51 -22.77
N PRO A 337 4.14 19.92 -22.41
CA PRO A 337 4.75 18.86 -23.20
C PRO A 337 3.70 17.79 -23.50
N VAL A 338 3.61 17.37 -24.77
CA VAL A 338 2.76 16.25 -25.18
C VAL A 338 3.27 15.04 -24.40
N LEU A 339 2.65 14.74 -23.26
CA LEU A 339 2.87 13.50 -22.53
C LEU A 339 2.41 12.41 -23.49
N GLU A 340 3.33 11.58 -23.95
CA GLU A 340 3.01 10.33 -24.61
C GLU A 340 2.39 9.42 -23.54
N LEU A 341 1.10 9.61 -23.28
CA LEU A 341 0.34 8.91 -22.25
C LEU A 341 0.33 7.41 -22.52
N GLY A 342 0.37 6.63 -21.44
CA GLY A 342 0.08 5.21 -21.46
C GLY A 342 1.16 4.30 -22.01
N LYS A 343 2.44 4.72 -21.94
CA LYS A 343 3.56 3.83 -22.27
C LYS A 343 3.69 2.75 -21.23
N ILE A 344 3.49 1.50 -21.65
CA ILE A 344 3.83 0.34 -20.84
C ILE A 344 4.95 -0.41 -21.55
N GLY A 345 6.05 -0.71 -20.84
CA GLY A 345 7.16 -1.47 -21.41
C GLY A 345 6.80 -2.93 -21.62
N ASN A 346 7.24 -3.82 -20.73
CA ASN A 346 6.93 -5.25 -20.81
C ASN A 346 5.74 -5.61 -19.92
N VAL A 347 4.94 -6.58 -20.35
CA VAL A 347 3.84 -7.15 -19.56
C VAL A 347 4.02 -8.65 -19.45
N TYR A 348 3.98 -9.18 -18.23
CA TYR A 348 4.09 -10.60 -17.92
C TYR A 348 2.88 -11.04 -17.11
N GLY A 349 2.10 -12.00 -17.62
CA GLY A 349 0.96 -12.55 -16.88
C GLY A 349 1.35 -13.23 -15.57
N GLY A 350 2.58 -13.77 -15.48
CA GLY A 350 3.16 -14.34 -14.27
C GLY A 350 4.00 -13.35 -13.44
N GLY A 351 4.83 -13.88 -12.53
CA GLY A 351 5.80 -13.09 -11.77
C GLY A 351 7.12 -12.84 -12.52
N ASN A 352 8.03 -12.08 -11.89
CA ASN A 352 9.39 -11.92 -12.39
C ASN A 352 10.20 -13.20 -12.12
N GLU A 353 10.68 -13.40 -10.89
CA GLU A 353 11.26 -14.66 -10.40
C GLU A 353 10.24 -15.50 -9.62
N ALA A 354 9.06 -14.94 -9.31
CA ALA A 354 8.00 -15.65 -8.62
C ALA A 354 7.29 -16.67 -9.53
N ALA A 355 7.27 -17.93 -9.11
CA ALA A 355 6.48 -18.96 -9.78
C ALA A 355 4.98 -18.76 -9.55
N VAL A 356 4.19 -19.06 -10.58
CA VAL A 356 2.72 -19.03 -10.51
C VAL A 356 2.16 -20.43 -10.74
N TYR A 357 1.55 -20.98 -9.70
CA TYR A 357 0.85 -22.26 -9.71
C TYR A 357 -0.65 -22.06 -9.95
N GLY A 358 -0.98 -21.60 -11.15
CA GLY A 358 -2.34 -21.35 -11.61
C GLY A 358 -2.33 -20.84 -13.05
N ASN A 359 -3.47 -20.36 -13.52
CA ASN A 359 -3.57 -19.73 -14.84
C ASN A 359 -3.04 -18.30 -14.79
N THR A 360 -2.80 -17.70 -15.94
CA THR A 360 -2.44 -16.28 -16.05
C THR A 360 -3.26 -15.67 -17.15
N THR A 361 -3.83 -14.50 -16.89
CA THR A 361 -4.66 -13.77 -17.86
C THR A 361 -4.11 -12.37 -18.04
N VAL A 362 -3.84 -11.99 -19.27
CA VAL A 362 -3.48 -10.62 -19.66
C VAL A 362 -4.50 -10.13 -20.68
N ASN A 363 -5.25 -9.09 -20.32
CA ASN A 363 -6.22 -8.42 -21.16
C ASN A 363 -5.72 -7.02 -21.48
N VAL A 364 -5.53 -6.71 -22.76
CA VAL A 364 -5.04 -5.41 -23.23
C VAL A 364 -6.05 -4.82 -24.20
N ALA A 365 -6.58 -3.64 -23.86
CA ALA A 365 -7.55 -2.91 -24.67
C ALA A 365 -8.74 -3.78 -25.10
N THR A 366 -9.25 -4.61 -24.18
CA THR A 366 -10.38 -5.52 -24.44
C THR A 366 -11.73 -4.91 -24.10
N GLU A 367 -11.75 -3.68 -23.60
CA GLU A 367 -12.98 -2.94 -23.34
C GLU A 367 -13.24 -1.94 -24.46
N THR A 368 -14.49 -1.88 -24.93
CA THR A 368 -14.93 -0.93 -25.96
C THR A 368 -14.54 0.51 -25.59
N GLY A 369 -13.84 1.20 -26.51
CA GLY A 369 -13.42 2.59 -26.33
C GLY A 369 -12.17 2.78 -25.45
N LYS A 370 -11.48 1.69 -25.10
CA LYS A 370 -10.20 1.72 -24.39
C LYS A 370 -9.03 1.43 -25.34
N SER A 371 -7.84 1.84 -24.92
CA SER A 371 -6.60 1.66 -25.66
C SER A 371 -5.46 1.25 -24.71
N ALA A 372 -4.31 0.90 -25.26
CA ALA A 372 -3.08 0.68 -24.50
C ALA A 372 -1.88 0.88 -25.43
N TYR A 373 -0.82 1.51 -24.96
CA TYR A 373 0.41 1.69 -25.73
C TYR A 373 1.56 0.89 -25.13
N ILE A 374 1.68 -0.37 -25.57
CA ILE A 374 2.74 -1.27 -25.13
C ILE A 374 3.94 -1.14 -26.07
N ILE A 375 5.08 -0.69 -25.56
CA ILE A 375 6.27 -0.37 -26.37
C ILE A 375 7.22 -1.57 -26.56
N ASN A 376 7.10 -2.60 -25.72
CA ASN A 376 7.91 -3.82 -25.82
C ASN A 376 7.02 -5.05 -26.07
N ASN A 377 7.02 -6.02 -25.16
CA ASN A 377 6.40 -7.33 -25.36
C ASN A 377 5.31 -7.62 -24.34
N VAL A 378 4.32 -8.40 -24.77
CA VAL A 378 3.32 -9.01 -23.90
C VAL A 378 3.57 -10.51 -23.83
N TYR A 379 3.78 -11.01 -22.62
CA TYR A 379 3.98 -12.42 -22.31
C TYR A 379 2.81 -12.91 -21.47
N GLY A 380 2.18 -14.01 -21.90
CA GLY A 380 1.17 -14.67 -21.08
C GLY A 380 1.76 -15.33 -19.83
N GLY A 381 3.02 -15.77 -19.88
CA GLY A 381 3.72 -16.43 -18.77
C GLY A 381 4.47 -15.48 -17.83
N GLY A 382 5.36 -16.03 -16.99
CA GLY A 382 6.31 -15.27 -16.17
C GLY A 382 7.57 -14.87 -16.95
N ASN A 383 8.43 -14.07 -16.31
CA ASN A 383 9.69 -13.63 -16.92
C ASN A 383 10.82 -14.67 -16.75
N GLN A 384 11.12 -15.04 -15.51
CA GLN A 384 12.22 -15.95 -15.13
C GLN A 384 11.74 -17.24 -14.45
N ALA A 385 10.46 -17.33 -14.09
CA ALA A 385 9.90 -18.45 -13.35
C ALA A 385 8.70 -19.11 -14.06
N ASN A 386 8.40 -20.32 -13.61
CA ASN A 386 7.39 -21.18 -14.23
C ASN A 386 5.96 -20.66 -13.97
N VAL A 387 5.12 -20.82 -14.98
CA VAL A 387 3.65 -20.81 -14.85
C VAL A 387 3.16 -22.23 -15.11
N SER A 388 2.47 -22.84 -14.15
CA SER A 388 2.05 -24.25 -14.27
C SER A 388 0.70 -24.44 -14.94
N GLY A 389 -0.15 -23.41 -14.99
CA GLY A 389 -1.47 -23.45 -15.62
C GLY A 389 -1.48 -22.94 -17.07
N THR A 390 -2.67 -22.60 -17.53
CA THR A 390 -2.88 -22.02 -18.87
C THR A 390 -2.53 -20.54 -18.87
N THR A 391 -1.83 -20.10 -19.91
CA THR A 391 -1.59 -18.68 -20.17
C THR A 391 -2.59 -18.18 -21.21
N LYS A 392 -3.25 -17.05 -20.95
CA LYS A 392 -4.19 -16.41 -21.88
C LYS A 392 -3.79 -14.95 -22.06
N VAL A 393 -3.60 -14.56 -23.32
CA VAL A 393 -3.39 -13.16 -23.72
C VAL A 393 -4.50 -12.77 -24.68
N THR A 394 -5.18 -11.67 -24.40
CA THR A 394 -6.20 -11.07 -25.25
C THR A 394 -5.78 -9.63 -25.56
N ILE A 395 -5.73 -9.26 -26.84
CA ILE A 395 -5.34 -7.92 -27.29
C ILE A 395 -6.38 -7.40 -28.26
N GLY A 396 -6.99 -6.26 -27.92
CA GLY A 396 -8.06 -5.64 -28.70
C GLY A 396 -9.39 -6.41 -28.63
N GLU A 397 -10.47 -5.69 -28.90
CA GLU A 397 -11.76 -6.25 -29.37
C GLU A 397 -11.92 -6.08 -30.88
#